data_AF-A0A941PSX7-F1
#
_entry.id   AF-A0A941PSX7-F1
#
_cell.length_a   1.000
_cell.length_b   1.000
_cell.length_c   1.000
_cell.angle_alpha   90.00
_cell.angle_beta   90.00
_cell.angle_gamma   90.00
#
_symmetry.space_group_name_H-M   'P 1'
#
loop_
_entity.id
_entity.type
_entity.pdbx_description
1 polymer ?
#
loop_
_entity_poly.entity_id
_entity_poly.type
_entity_poly.pdbx_seq_one_letter_code
_entity_poly.pdbx_strand_id
1 'polypeptide(L)'
;MHCSGRGPSARPGFSKAAVPLHPGALAVNAPLPNPKVDYRTGPSHYHHVKLSFDGAVATLAIDIDEDAGIRPGYKLKLNSYDLGVDIELHDALQRVRFEHPEVRSVVVTSGKDRVFCSGANIFMLGLSSHAWKVNFCKFTNETRNGIEDSSQHSGLKFIAALNGACAGGGYELALACDDIVLVDDRSSSVSLPEVPLLGVLPGTGGLTRVTDKRHVRHDLADIFCTTSEGVRGQKAVDWRLVDAIAKPAQFAGFVAERAAKLGEKSDRPASGKGVQLPKVERTETADGIAYQHVNVAIDRARRVATLTVKAPTGAQPGDVAGIEATGAAWW
;
A
#
# COMPACT_ATOMS: atom_id res chain seq x y z
N MET A 1 -40.74 38.06 42.88
CA MET A 1 -40.12 38.54 44.14
C MET A 1 -38.70 38.99 43.85
N HIS A 2 -38.41 40.25 44.17
CA HIS A 2 -37.08 40.87 44.18
C HIS A 2 -36.18 40.29 45.30
N CYS A 3 -34.85 40.40 45.10
CA CYS A 3 -33.87 41.07 46.00
C CYS A 3 -32.43 40.70 45.57
N SER A 4 -31.65 41.65 45.02
CA SER A 4 -30.55 42.42 45.67
C SER A 4 -29.39 41.54 46.19
N GLY A 5 -28.12 41.64 45.78
CA GLY A 5 -27.31 42.81 45.47
C GLY A 5 -26.34 43.11 46.63
N ARG A 6 -25.06 42.72 46.52
CA ARG A 6 -23.89 43.26 47.26
C ARG A 6 -22.60 42.99 46.45
N GLY A 7 -21.87 44.04 46.09
CA GLY A 7 -20.44 43.99 45.73
C GLY A 7 -19.58 44.50 46.90
N PRO A 8 -18.34 44.99 46.67
CA PRO A 8 -17.17 44.28 46.14
C PRO A 8 -15.95 44.39 47.09
N SER A 9 -14.92 43.55 46.93
CA SER A 9 -13.61 43.75 47.58
C SER A 9 -12.46 43.76 46.56
N ALA A 10 -11.74 44.88 46.53
CA ALA A 10 -10.55 45.17 45.72
C ALA A 10 -9.30 44.46 46.28
N ARG A 11 -8.31 44.00 45.48
CA ARG A 11 -7.14 44.68 44.86
C ARG A 11 -6.14 43.57 44.43
N PRO A 12 -4.94 43.82 43.84
CA PRO A 12 -4.47 44.89 42.95
C PRO A 12 -3.88 44.34 41.63
N GLY A 13 -3.70 45.23 40.64
CA GLY A 13 -3.04 44.91 39.37
C GLY A 13 -1.51 44.82 39.46
N PHE A 14 -0.92 44.13 38.48
CA PHE A 14 0.47 44.31 38.10
C PHE A 14 0.62 44.38 36.59
N SER A 15 1.47 45.34 36.22
CA SER A 15 1.77 45.88 34.90
C SER A 15 2.44 44.88 33.96
N LYS A 16 2.18 45.07 32.66
CA LYS A 16 2.96 44.54 31.54
C LYS A 16 4.46 44.83 31.73
N ALA A 17 5.29 43.82 31.57
CA ALA A 17 6.70 43.97 31.24
C ALA A 17 6.96 43.20 29.95
N ALA A 18 7.28 43.93 28.88
CA ALA A 18 7.77 43.39 27.62
C ALA A 18 9.23 42.96 27.81
N VAL A 19 9.56 41.73 27.42
CA VAL A 19 10.93 41.23 27.37
C VAL A 19 11.51 41.55 25.98
N PRO A 20 12.75 42.05 25.85
CA PRO A 20 13.29 42.49 24.57
C PRO A 20 13.69 41.30 23.69
N LEU A 21 13.39 41.40 22.40
CA LEU A 21 13.95 40.54 21.36
C LEU A 21 15.40 40.96 21.10
N HIS A 22 16.35 40.05 21.36
CA HIS A 22 17.70 40.15 20.80
C HIS A 22 17.83 39.22 19.57
N PRO A 23 18.28 39.73 18.42
CA PRO A 23 18.55 38.92 17.24
C PRO A 23 19.97 38.35 17.35
N GLY A 24 20.08 37.07 17.69
CA GLY A 24 21.36 36.36 17.83
C GLY A 24 21.33 35.03 17.09
N ALA A 25 22.03 35.01 15.97
CA ALA A 25 22.35 33.89 15.09
C ALA A 25 22.26 32.47 15.70
N LEU A 26 21.34 31.66 15.16
CA LEU A 26 21.47 30.20 15.06
C LEU A 26 21.08 29.78 13.64
N ALA A 27 21.96 30.06 12.69
CA ALA A 27 22.04 29.28 11.47
C ALA A 27 22.99 28.12 11.74
N VAL A 28 22.45 27.02 12.25
CA VAL A 28 23.11 25.72 12.24
C VAL A 28 22.05 24.72 11.81
N ASN A 29 22.30 24.10 10.67
CA ASN A 29 21.45 23.13 9.99
C ASN A 29 20.77 22.15 10.96
N ALA A 30 19.54 22.45 11.36
CA ALA A 30 18.64 21.43 11.86
C ALA A 30 18.26 20.56 10.65
N PRO A 31 18.45 19.23 10.69
CA PRO A 31 17.94 18.36 9.64
C PRO A 31 16.44 18.61 9.51
N LEU A 32 15.95 18.83 8.28
CA LEU A 32 14.53 19.05 8.02
C LEU A 32 13.72 17.94 8.71
N PRO A 33 12.62 18.26 9.44
CA PRO A 33 11.94 17.32 10.35
C PRO A 33 11.16 16.20 9.65
N ASN A 34 11.44 15.90 8.38
CA ASN A 34 10.95 14.72 7.67
C ASN A 34 11.85 14.48 6.44
N PRO A 35 12.67 13.41 6.40
CA PRO A 35 13.48 13.14 5.21
C PRO A 35 12.57 12.93 4.00
N LYS A 36 12.98 13.42 2.82
CA LYS A 36 12.22 13.18 1.57
C LYS A 36 12.00 11.68 1.38
N VAL A 37 10.83 11.28 0.88
CA VAL A 37 10.55 9.88 0.55
C VAL A 37 11.27 9.55 -0.77
N ASP A 38 12.04 8.47 -0.79
CA ASP A 38 12.56 7.87 -2.01
C ASP A 38 11.76 6.61 -2.31
N TYR A 39 11.07 6.58 -3.45
CA TYR A 39 10.25 5.44 -3.87
C TYR A 39 11.07 4.34 -4.55
N ARG A 40 12.36 4.58 -4.83
CA ARG A 40 13.23 3.61 -5.48
C ARG A 40 13.69 2.56 -4.47
N THR A 41 13.34 1.30 -4.71
CA THR A 41 13.78 0.14 -3.92
C THR A 41 14.04 -1.05 -4.85
N GLY A 42 14.34 -2.21 -4.28
CA GLY A 42 14.50 -3.48 -4.99
C GLY A 42 14.55 -4.66 -4.00
N PRO A 43 14.39 -5.92 -4.45
CA PRO A 43 14.25 -7.07 -3.56
C PRO A 43 15.34 -7.26 -2.51
N SER A 44 16.58 -6.84 -2.80
CA SER A 44 17.70 -6.90 -1.85
C SER A 44 17.62 -5.91 -0.69
N HIS A 45 16.68 -4.95 -0.76
CA HIS A 45 16.45 -3.91 0.25
C HIS A 45 15.07 -4.02 0.90
N TYR A 46 14.32 -5.09 0.61
CA TYR A 46 13.01 -5.28 1.21
C TYR A 46 13.10 -5.63 2.69
N HIS A 47 12.26 -4.97 3.48
CA HIS A 47 12.04 -5.24 4.89
C HIS A 47 10.71 -5.93 5.14
N HIS A 48 9.76 -5.83 4.21
CA HIS A 48 8.34 -6.05 4.50
C HIS A 48 7.68 -7.13 3.65
N VAL A 49 8.23 -7.42 2.47
CA VAL A 49 7.68 -8.43 1.56
C VAL A 49 8.75 -9.39 1.09
N LYS A 50 8.36 -10.64 0.85
CA LYS A 50 9.22 -11.69 0.30
C LYS A 50 8.59 -12.25 -0.97
N LEU A 51 9.40 -12.39 -2.01
CA LEU A 51 9.02 -13.03 -3.27
C LEU A 51 9.67 -14.40 -3.37
N SER A 52 8.88 -15.40 -3.76
CA SER A 52 9.38 -16.70 -4.21
C SER A 52 8.64 -17.14 -5.47
N PHE A 53 9.28 -18.00 -6.26
CA PHE A 53 8.81 -18.38 -7.59
C PHE A 53 8.87 -19.90 -7.73
N ASP A 54 7.75 -20.50 -8.11
CA ASP A 54 7.62 -21.92 -8.42
C ASP A 54 6.90 -22.08 -9.77
N GLY A 55 7.71 -22.15 -10.83
CA GLY A 55 7.23 -22.18 -12.20
C GLY A 55 6.28 -21.00 -12.51
N ALA A 56 5.03 -21.32 -12.84
CA ALA A 56 4.03 -20.32 -13.20
C ALA A 56 3.39 -19.58 -12.01
N VAL A 57 3.78 -19.88 -10.77
CA VAL A 57 3.20 -19.27 -9.57
C VAL A 57 4.27 -18.50 -8.81
N ALA A 58 4.03 -17.21 -8.59
CA ALA A 58 4.78 -16.42 -7.62
C ALA A 58 4.04 -16.41 -6.28
N THR A 59 4.78 -16.48 -5.17
CA THR A 59 4.24 -16.18 -3.84
C THR A 59 4.80 -14.85 -3.37
N LEU A 60 3.90 -13.92 -3.06
CA LEU A 60 4.19 -12.65 -2.42
C LEU A 60 3.75 -12.75 -0.96
N ALA A 61 4.72 -12.98 -0.07
CA ALA A 61 4.48 -13.09 1.37
C ALA A 61 4.65 -11.74 2.06
N ILE A 62 3.62 -11.29 2.77
CA ILE A 62 3.63 -10.12 3.66
C ILE A 62 4.29 -10.54 4.97
N ASP A 63 5.48 -10.02 5.23
CA ASP A 63 6.26 -10.29 6.44
C ASP A 63 6.87 -8.99 6.96
N ILE A 64 5.99 -8.10 7.44
CA ILE A 64 6.35 -6.73 7.80
C ILE A 64 7.30 -6.74 9.00
N ASP A 65 8.49 -6.17 8.83
CA ASP A 65 9.37 -5.81 9.93
C ASP A 65 8.73 -4.72 10.80
N GLU A 66 8.48 -5.04 12.08
CA GLU A 66 7.82 -4.15 13.04
C GLU A 66 8.65 -2.90 13.35
N ASP A 67 9.96 -2.95 13.13
CA ASP A 67 10.92 -1.92 13.50
C ASP A 67 11.28 -0.99 12.32
N ALA A 68 10.88 -1.34 11.09
CA ALA A 68 11.23 -0.63 9.87
C ALA A 68 10.15 0.35 9.38
N GLY A 69 9.56 1.14 10.29
CA GLY A 69 8.63 2.21 9.89
C GLY A 69 9.34 3.30 9.07
N ILE A 70 8.71 3.80 7.99
CA ILE A 70 9.28 4.84 7.12
C ILE A 70 9.41 6.20 7.84
N ARG A 71 8.66 6.39 8.92
CA ARG A 71 8.75 7.52 9.85
C ARG A 71 8.92 7.01 11.28
N PRO A 72 9.60 7.78 12.15
CA PRO A 72 9.74 7.41 13.55
C PRO A 72 8.41 7.57 14.32
N GLY A 73 8.32 6.92 15.48
CA GLY A 73 7.24 7.14 16.45
C GLY A 73 6.18 6.04 16.51
N TYR A 74 6.30 4.98 15.71
CA TYR A 74 5.41 3.82 15.74
C TYR A 74 6.14 2.51 15.41
N LYS A 75 5.49 1.38 15.66
CA LYS A 75 5.92 0.03 15.29
C LYS A 75 4.86 -0.64 14.42
N LEU A 76 5.29 -1.37 13.40
CA LEU A 76 4.43 -2.02 12.40
C LEU A 76 4.00 -3.43 12.82
N LYS A 77 3.45 -3.56 14.04
CA LYS A 77 3.07 -4.86 14.61
C LYS A 77 1.98 -5.55 13.80
N LEU A 78 1.92 -6.88 13.89
CA LEU A 78 0.82 -7.70 13.36
C LEU A 78 0.54 -7.48 11.87
N ASN A 79 1.60 -7.34 11.05
CA ASN A 79 1.46 -6.99 9.64
C ASN A 79 0.57 -5.74 9.42
N SER A 80 0.70 -4.72 10.27
CA SER A 80 0.15 -3.39 9.97
C SER A 80 1.13 -2.63 9.08
N TYR A 81 0.63 -1.76 8.20
CA TYR A 81 1.46 -1.16 7.16
C TYR A 81 1.48 0.38 7.17
N ASP A 82 2.56 0.94 6.63
CA ASP A 82 2.71 2.35 6.30
C ASP A 82 3.08 2.54 4.82
N LEU A 83 3.49 3.75 4.43
CA LEU A 83 3.88 4.05 3.05
C LEU A 83 5.10 3.24 2.58
N GLY A 84 6.06 2.93 3.46
CA GLY A 84 7.27 2.16 3.10
C GLY A 84 6.94 0.74 2.67
N VAL A 85 6.02 0.09 3.40
CA VAL A 85 5.50 -1.22 3.02
C VAL A 85 4.86 -1.21 1.63
N ASP A 86 4.05 -0.18 1.33
CA ASP A 86 3.37 -0.11 0.03
C ASP A 86 4.32 0.24 -1.12
N ILE A 87 5.42 0.96 -0.84
CA ILE A 87 6.51 1.17 -1.80
C ILE A 87 7.16 -0.16 -2.20
N GLU A 88 7.44 -1.04 -1.24
CA GLU A 88 7.97 -2.38 -1.53
C GLU A 88 6.95 -3.26 -2.24
N LEU A 89 5.66 -3.19 -1.84
CA LEU A 89 4.59 -3.91 -2.52
C LEU A 89 4.49 -3.49 -3.99
N HIS A 90 4.52 -2.18 -4.26
CA HIS A 90 4.52 -1.63 -5.61
C HIS A 90 5.71 -2.17 -6.42
N ASP A 91 6.93 -2.08 -5.88
CA ASP A 91 8.12 -2.59 -6.56
C ASP A 91 8.02 -4.11 -6.80
N ALA A 92 7.53 -4.89 -5.83
CA ALA A 92 7.37 -6.33 -5.98
C ALA A 92 6.41 -6.71 -7.12
N LEU A 93 5.31 -5.97 -7.28
CA LEU A 93 4.42 -6.13 -8.43
C LEU A 93 5.13 -5.81 -9.76
N GLN A 94 5.96 -4.76 -9.79
CA GLN A 94 6.78 -4.43 -10.95
C GLN A 94 7.79 -5.55 -11.29
N ARG A 95 8.45 -6.14 -10.28
CA ARG A 95 9.36 -7.29 -10.48
C ARG A 95 8.63 -8.45 -11.13
N VAL A 96 7.47 -8.83 -10.62
CA VAL A 96 6.68 -9.93 -11.20
C VAL A 96 6.30 -9.64 -12.65
N ARG A 97 5.87 -8.41 -12.96
CA ARG A 97 5.43 -8.03 -14.32
C ARG A 97 6.54 -8.20 -15.35
N PHE A 98 7.72 -7.62 -15.07
CA PHE A 98 8.81 -7.47 -16.04
C PHE A 98 9.88 -8.55 -15.95
N GLU A 99 10.24 -8.98 -14.74
CA GLU A 99 11.36 -9.90 -14.49
C GLU A 99 10.93 -11.37 -14.56
N HIS A 100 9.62 -11.67 -14.49
CA HIS A 100 9.07 -13.02 -14.41
C HIS A 100 7.98 -13.30 -15.46
N PRO A 101 8.34 -13.36 -16.75
CA PRO A 101 7.40 -13.64 -17.84
C PRO A 101 6.70 -15.01 -17.72
N GLU A 102 7.33 -15.97 -17.06
CA GLU A 102 6.79 -17.32 -16.84
C GLU A 102 5.64 -17.36 -15.82
N VAL A 103 5.60 -16.39 -14.88
CA VAL A 103 4.59 -16.32 -13.82
C VAL A 103 3.25 -15.91 -14.39
N ARG A 104 2.18 -16.60 -13.99
CA ARG A 104 0.80 -16.39 -14.44
C ARG A 104 -0.14 -16.08 -13.28
N SER A 105 0.18 -16.59 -12.10
CA SER A 105 -0.58 -16.35 -10.88
C SER A 105 0.32 -15.88 -9.76
N VAL A 106 -0.16 -14.94 -8.95
CA VAL A 106 0.49 -14.43 -7.76
C VAL A 106 -0.36 -14.75 -6.55
N VAL A 107 0.17 -15.55 -5.64
CA VAL A 107 -0.45 -15.81 -4.34
C VAL A 107 0.04 -14.76 -3.36
N VAL A 108 -0.87 -13.90 -2.90
CA VAL A 108 -0.62 -12.94 -1.83
C VAL A 108 -0.98 -13.61 -0.50
N THR A 109 0.00 -13.80 0.37
CA THR A 109 -0.18 -14.51 1.65
C THR A 109 0.56 -13.78 2.77
N SER A 110 0.40 -14.22 4.01
CA SER A 110 1.23 -13.73 5.12
C SER A 110 2.34 -14.71 5.47
N GLY A 111 3.53 -14.17 5.73
CA GLY A 111 4.66 -14.88 6.34
C GLY A 111 4.58 -14.98 7.86
N LYS A 112 3.54 -14.42 8.49
CA LYS A 112 3.34 -14.45 9.95
C LYS A 112 2.14 -15.32 10.35
N ASP A 113 2.29 -16.00 11.48
CA ASP A 113 1.22 -16.83 12.04
C ASP A 113 0.04 -15.98 12.54
N ARG A 114 -1.18 -16.51 12.34
CA ARG A 114 -2.46 -15.99 12.88
C ARG A 114 -2.92 -14.62 12.37
N VAL A 115 -2.10 -13.89 11.61
CA VAL A 115 -2.47 -12.61 11.01
C VAL A 115 -2.06 -12.59 9.55
N PHE A 116 -3.02 -12.29 8.68
CA PHE A 116 -2.74 -11.96 7.29
C PHE A 116 -2.17 -10.54 7.21
N CYS A 117 -3.01 -9.56 7.54
CA CYS A 117 -2.67 -8.15 7.57
C CYS A 117 -3.70 -7.40 8.43
N SER A 118 -3.23 -6.54 9.34
CA SER A 118 -4.09 -5.78 10.25
C SER A 118 -4.45 -4.37 9.75
N GLY A 119 -4.04 -4.04 8.52
CA GLY A 119 -4.40 -2.78 7.86
C GLY A 119 -3.39 -1.65 8.09
N ALA A 120 -3.78 -0.44 7.70
CA ALA A 120 -2.95 0.73 7.88
C ALA A 120 -2.68 0.96 9.38
N ASN A 121 -1.41 1.19 9.74
CA ASN A 121 -1.02 1.32 11.14
C ASN A 121 -1.69 2.54 11.79
N ILE A 122 -2.47 2.30 12.85
CA ILE A 122 -3.29 3.33 13.50
C ILE A 122 -2.43 4.43 14.15
N PHE A 123 -1.30 4.06 14.75
CA PHE A 123 -0.38 5.02 15.36
C PHE A 123 0.27 5.92 14.30
N MET A 124 0.68 5.35 13.16
CA MET A 124 1.15 6.10 12.01
C MET A 124 0.10 7.11 11.52
N LEU A 125 -1.17 6.68 11.38
CA LEU A 125 -2.26 7.58 10.97
C LEU A 125 -2.51 8.71 11.97
N GLY A 126 -2.42 8.41 13.27
CA GLY A 126 -2.55 9.39 14.35
C GLY A 126 -1.43 10.44 14.37
N LEU A 127 -0.20 10.03 14.05
CA LEU A 127 0.98 10.91 14.00
C LEU A 127 1.13 11.68 12.66
N SER A 128 0.39 11.29 11.63
CA SER A 128 0.53 11.83 10.28
C SER A 128 -0.21 13.15 10.06
N SER A 129 0.36 14.05 9.27
CA SER A 129 -0.34 15.24 8.78
C SER A 129 -1.49 14.87 7.82
N HIS A 130 -2.42 15.80 7.60
CA HIS A 130 -3.52 15.58 6.64
C HIS A 130 -3.00 15.26 5.23
N ALA A 131 -2.06 16.06 4.72
CA ALA A 131 -1.47 15.84 3.39
C ALA A 131 -0.74 14.49 3.27
N TRP A 132 -0.06 14.05 4.34
CA TRP A 132 0.57 12.72 4.37
C TRP A 132 -0.46 11.60 4.26
N LYS A 133 -1.54 11.67 5.05
CA LYS A 133 -2.63 10.68 5.00
C LYS A 133 -3.26 10.62 3.61
N VAL A 134 -3.54 11.76 2.99
CA VAL A 134 -4.12 11.81 1.64
C VAL A 134 -3.17 11.23 0.60
N ASN A 135 -1.87 11.56 0.66
CA ASN A 135 -0.87 10.97 -0.25
C ASN A 135 -0.75 9.46 -0.04
N PHE A 136 -0.67 9.01 1.22
CA PHE A 136 -0.63 7.60 1.59
C PHE A 136 -1.82 6.86 0.98
N CYS A 137 -3.05 7.33 1.22
CA CYS A 137 -4.25 6.73 0.65
C CYS A 137 -4.20 6.72 -0.88
N LYS A 138 -3.78 7.81 -1.52
CA LYS A 138 -3.70 7.86 -2.99
C LYS A 138 -2.76 6.80 -3.55
N PHE A 139 -1.52 6.77 -3.04
CA PHE A 139 -0.51 5.83 -3.50
C PHE A 139 -0.94 4.38 -3.27
N THR A 140 -1.47 4.06 -2.08
CA THR A 140 -1.93 2.70 -1.77
C THR A 140 -3.14 2.28 -2.62
N ASN A 141 -4.04 3.21 -2.95
CA ASN A 141 -5.12 2.97 -3.92
C ASN A 141 -4.55 2.66 -5.31
N GLU A 142 -3.57 3.42 -5.79
CA GLU A 142 -2.94 3.20 -7.10
C GLU A 142 -2.22 1.84 -7.17
N THR A 143 -1.51 1.43 -6.11
CA THR A 143 -0.90 0.09 -6.02
C THR A 143 -1.94 -1.02 -6.16
N ARG A 144 -3.09 -0.89 -5.48
CA ARG A 144 -4.20 -1.88 -5.54
C ARG A 144 -4.91 -1.86 -6.89
N ASN A 145 -5.12 -0.70 -7.48
CA ASN A 145 -5.65 -0.59 -8.84
C ASN A 145 -4.70 -1.26 -9.84
N GLY A 146 -3.38 -1.17 -9.62
CA GLY A 146 -2.38 -1.88 -10.42
C GLY A 146 -2.55 -3.40 -10.41
N ILE A 147 -3.00 -4.00 -9.29
CA ILE A 147 -3.28 -5.44 -9.23
C ILE A 147 -4.40 -5.80 -10.22
N GLU A 148 -5.47 -5.02 -10.22
CA GLU A 148 -6.62 -5.23 -11.11
C GLU A 148 -6.28 -4.92 -12.58
N ASP A 149 -5.52 -3.85 -12.82
CA ASP A 149 -4.98 -3.49 -14.13
C ASP A 149 -4.15 -4.64 -14.73
N SER A 150 -3.26 -5.23 -13.93
CA SER A 150 -2.47 -6.40 -14.37
C SER A 150 -3.29 -7.65 -14.58
N SER A 151 -4.38 -7.81 -13.83
CA SER A 151 -5.32 -8.89 -14.11
C SER A 151 -5.98 -8.73 -15.48
N GLN A 152 -6.34 -7.50 -15.85
CA GLN A 152 -7.00 -7.22 -17.12
C GLN A 152 -6.02 -7.20 -18.31
N HIS A 153 -4.78 -6.74 -18.11
CA HIS A 153 -3.91 -6.32 -19.21
C HIS A 153 -2.53 -6.95 -19.22
N SER A 154 -2.12 -7.68 -18.17
CA SER A 154 -0.77 -8.26 -18.09
C SER A 154 -0.75 -9.79 -18.11
N GLY A 155 -1.91 -10.43 -18.29
CA GLY A 155 -2.05 -11.89 -18.25
C GLY A 155 -1.76 -12.49 -16.87
N LEU A 156 -1.77 -11.68 -15.80
CA LEU A 156 -1.57 -12.13 -14.43
C LEU A 156 -2.92 -12.39 -13.75
N LYS A 157 -2.91 -13.19 -12.67
CA LYS A 157 -4.03 -13.34 -11.74
C LYS A 157 -3.51 -13.30 -10.31
N PHE A 158 -4.32 -12.81 -9.39
CA PHE A 158 -3.93 -12.59 -7.99
C PHE A 158 -4.90 -13.30 -7.05
N ILE A 159 -4.35 -14.08 -6.12
CA ILE A 159 -5.14 -14.80 -5.11
C ILE A 159 -4.69 -14.38 -3.73
N ALA A 160 -5.61 -13.86 -2.94
CA ALA A 160 -5.38 -13.59 -1.53
C ALA A 160 -5.61 -14.88 -0.72
N ALA A 161 -4.52 -15.49 -0.25
CA ALA A 161 -4.54 -16.64 0.64
C ALA A 161 -4.52 -16.15 2.10
N LEU A 162 -5.71 -15.94 2.68
CA LEU A 162 -5.88 -15.41 4.02
C LEU A 162 -5.72 -16.53 5.08
N ASN A 163 -4.49 -16.69 5.55
CA ASN A 163 -4.07 -17.66 6.58
C ASN A 163 -4.14 -17.12 8.03
N GLY A 164 -4.93 -16.08 8.27
CA GLY A 164 -5.03 -15.41 9.57
C GLY A 164 -6.06 -14.29 9.60
N ALA A 165 -6.07 -13.50 10.67
CA ALA A 165 -6.89 -12.28 10.77
C ALA A 165 -6.56 -11.29 9.63
N CYS A 166 -7.58 -10.81 8.94
CA CYS A 166 -7.49 -9.91 7.79
C CYS A 166 -8.40 -8.69 8.03
N ALA A 167 -7.84 -7.58 8.47
CA ALA A 167 -8.62 -6.45 8.98
C ALA A 167 -8.29 -5.13 8.25
N GLY A 168 -9.33 -4.32 8.03
CA GLY A 168 -9.26 -3.00 7.44
C GLY A 168 -8.50 -3.01 6.12
N GLY A 169 -7.44 -2.19 6.03
CA GLY A 169 -6.54 -2.14 4.88
C GLY A 169 -5.94 -3.48 4.43
N GLY A 170 -5.89 -4.50 5.31
CA GLY A 170 -5.51 -5.87 4.93
C GLY A 170 -6.56 -6.56 4.08
N TYR A 171 -7.84 -6.37 4.42
CA TYR A 171 -8.94 -6.83 3.59
C TYR A 171 -9.09 -5.97 2.34
N GLU A 172 -8.79 -4.67 2.38
CA GLU A 172 -8.74 -3.82 1.17
C GLU A 172 -7.68 -4.28 0.16
N LEU A 173 -6.54 -4.81 0.61
CA LEU A 173 -5.57 -5.46 -0.27
C LEU A 173 -6.12 -6.77 -0.85
N ALA A 174 -6.77 -7.61 -0.03
CA ALA A 174 -7.39 -8.84 -0.49
C ALA A 174 -8.50 -8.58 -1.52
N LEU A 175 -9.31 -7.53 -1.30
CA LEU A 175 -10.35 -7.08 -2.22
C LEU A 175 -9.82 -6.69 -3.60
N ALA A 176 -8.56 -6.24 -3.71
CA ALA A 176 -7.93 -5.93 -4.99
C ALA A 176 -7.51 -7.18 -5.79
N CYS A 177 -7.37 -8.34 -5.13
CA CYS A 177 -7.06 -9.61 -5.81
C CYS A 177 -8.27 -10.13 -6.61
N ASP A 178 -8.03 -11.07 -7.52
CA ASP A 178 -9.08 -11.72 -8.32
C ASP A 178 -9.92 -12.69 -7.50
N ASP A 179 -9.30 -13.34 -6.52
CA ASP A 179 -9.90 -14.40 -5.73
C ASP A 179 -9.40 -14.33 -4.28
N ILE A 180 -10.29 -14.60 -3.32
CA ILE A 180 -10.00 -14.55 -1.88
C ILE A 180 -10.35 -15.90 -1.26
N VAL A 181 -9.34 -16.58 -0.70
CA VAL A 181 -9.49 -17.85 0.02
C VAL A 181 -9.18 -17.62 1.49
N LEU A 182 -10.15 -17.90 2.36
CA LEU A 182 -10.01 -17.76 3.82
C LEU A 182 -9.83 -19.12 4.49
N VAL A 183 -8.82 -19.25 5.37
CA VAL A 183 -8.66 -20.47 6.15
C VAL A 183 -9.81 -20.64 7.15
N ASP A 184 -10.40 -21.83 7.22
CA ASP A 184 -11.51 -22.14 8.12
C ASP A 184 -11.01 -22.87 9.39
N ASP A 185 -10.33 -22.10 10.23
CA ASP A 185 -9.69 -22.51 11.48
C ASP A 185 -10.46 -22.05 12.74
N ARG A 186 -11.65 -21.49 12.57
CA ARG A 186 -12.50 -20.84 13.61
C ARG A 186 -11.95 -19.54 14.21
N SER A 187 -10.76 -19.09 13.83
CA SER A 187 -10.10 -17.88 14.33
C SER A 187 -10.02 -16.78 13.26
N SER A 188 -9.61 -17.16 12.05
CA SER A 188 -9.39 -16.30 10.91
C SER A 188 -10.69 -15.65 10.44
N SER A 189 -10.60 -14.37 10.10
CA SER A 189 -11.75 -13.51 9.79
C SER A 189 -11.35 -12.42 8.82
N VAL A 190 -12.34 -11.92 8.08
CA VAL A 190 -12.26 -10.65 7.33
C VAL A 190 -13.05 -9.58 8.08
N SER A 191 -12.55 -8.35 8.15
CA SER A 191 -13.26 -7.22 8.78
C SER A 191 -12.89 -5.87 8.17
N LEU A 192 -13.81 -4.90 8.26
CA LEU A 192 -13.58 -3.48 7.98
C LEU A 192 -13.96 -2.63 9.22
N PRO A 193 -13.11 -2.60 10.26
CA PRO A 193 -13.43 -1.99 11.54
C PRO A 193 -13.16 -0.47 11.58
N GLU A 194 -12.88 0.17 10.43
CA GLU A 194 -12.46 1.57 10.34
C GLU A 194 -13.47 2.54 10.96
N VAL A 195 -14.77 2.34 10.73
CA VAL A 195 -15.81 3.21 11.28
C VAL A 195 -15.88 3.08 12.81
N PRO A 196 -16.09 1.88 13.40
CA PRO A 196 -16.25 1.76 14.86
C PRO A 196 -14.95 1.98 15.64
N LEU A 197 -13.77 1.67 15.08
CA LEU A 197 -12.50 1.78 15.82
C LEU A 197 -11.74 3.08 15.57
N LEU A 198 -11.85 3.67 14.37
CA LEU A 198 -11.02 4.80 13.94
C LEU A 198 -11.84 6.06 13.60
N GLY A 199 -13.16 5.93 13.43
CA GLY A 199 -14.00 7.04 12.98
C GLY A 199 -13.68 7.49 11.55
N VAL A 200 -13.14 6.60 10.72
CA VAL A 200 -12.83 6.85 9.30
C VAL A 200 -13.43 5.75 8.43
N LEU A 201 -13.36 5.92 7.10
CA LEU A 201 -13.83 4.92 6.15
C LEU A 201 -12.72 3.96 5.72
N PRO A 202 -13.06 2.75 5.22
CA PRO A 202 -12.19 1.92 4.38
C PRO A 202 -11.83 2.67 3.08
N GLY A 203 -10.82 3.54 3.19
CA GLY A 203 -10.47 4.56 2.20
C GLY A 203 -9.50 4.10 1.11
N THR A 204 -9.03 2.86 1.17
CA THR A 204 -8.16 2.23 0.15
C THR A 204 -8.99 1.45 -0.87
N GLY A 205 -10.15 2.00 -1.21
CA GLY A 205 -11.13 1.40 -2.12
C GLY A 205 -11.94 0.27 -1.51
N GLY A 206 -11.90 0.07 -0.18
CA GLY A 206 -12.61 -1.00 0.51
C GLY A 206 -14.11 -0.98 0.24
N LEU A 207 -14.78 0.15 0.50
CA LEU A 207 -16.23 0.26 0.28
C LEU A 207 -16.60 0.05 -1.19
N THR A 208 -15.87 0.68 -2.10
CA THR A 208 -16.10 0.57 -3.55
C THR A 208 -15.94 -0.87 -4.03
N ARG A 209 -14.93 -1.61 -3.55
CA ARG A 209 -14.77 -3.02 -3.93
C ARG A 209 -15.81 -3.92 -3.26
N VAL A 210 -16.22 -3.62 -2.03
CA VAL A 210 -17.32 -4.35 -1.37
C VAL A 210 -18.63 -4.24 -2.17
N THR A 211 -18.96 -3.06 -2.70
CA THR A 211 -20.19 -2.86 -3.49
C THR A 211 -20.01 -3.27 -4.95
N ASP A 212 -19.01 -2.71 -5.63
CA ASP A 212 -18.93 -2.72 -7.08
C ASP A 212 -18.26 -3.98 -7.62
N LYS A 213 -17.35 -4.59 -6.84
CA LYS A 213 -16.61 -5.80 -7.23
C LYS A 213 -17.17 -7.06 -6.59
N ARG A 214 -17.44 -7.04 -5.27
CA ARG A 214 -17.93 -8.19 -4.52
C ARG A 214 -19.46 -8.31 -4.56
N HIS A 215 -20.16 -7.22 -4.90
CA HIS A 215 -21.62 -7.17 -4.92
C HIS A 215 -22.24 -7.67 -3.61
N VAL A 216 -21.63 -7.27 -2.48
CA VAL A 216 -22.20 -7.48 -1.15
C VAL A 216 -23.45 -6.63 -1.05
N ARG A 217 -24.55 -7.21 -0.57
CA ARG A 217 -25.80 -6.47 -0.38
C ARG A 217 -25.54 -5.33 0.62
N HIS A 218 -26.00 -4.12 0.30
CA HIS A 218 -25.58 -2.90 1.01
C HIS A 218 -25.87 -2.91 2.52
N ASP A 219 -26.93 -3.57 2.97
CA ASP A 219 -27.28 -3.74 4.38
C ASP A 219 -26.34 -4.73 5.11
N LEU A 220 -25.88 -5.77 4.43
CA LEU A 220 -24.82 -6.65 4.95
C LEU A 220 -23.48 -5.92 4.98
N ALA A 221 -23.21 -5.08 3.99
CA ALA A 221 -22.03 -4.23 3.95
C ALA A 221 -22.03 -3.20 5.10
N ASP A 222 -23.18 -2.62 5.44
CA ASP A 222 -23.34 -1.74 6.60
C ASP A 222 -22.99 -2.47 7.90
N ILE A 223 -23.58 -3.65 8.15
CA ILE A 223 -23.24 -4.48 9.32
C ILE A 223 -21.75 -4.81 9.34
N PHE A 224 -21.19 -5.19 8.18
CA PHE A 224 -19.79 -5.54 8.05
C PHE A 224 -18.84 -4.37 8.35
N CYS A 225 -19.20 -3.14 7.98
CA CYS A 225 -18.37 -1.94 8.17
C CYS A 225 -18.61 -1.26 9.53
N THR A 226 -19.63 -1.67 10.29
CA THR A 226 -19.99 -1.08 11.60
C THR A 226 -19.79 -2.05 12.77
N THR A 227 -19.21 -3.22 12.51
CA THR A 227 -18.82 -4.22 13.53
C THR A 227 -17.32 -4.48 13.48
N SER A 228 -16.70 -4.81 14.62
CA SER A 228 -15.24 -4.95 14.73
C SER A 228 -14.75 -6.41 14.71
N GLU A 229 -15.65 -7.34 15.02
CA GLU A 229 -15.39 -8.76 15.21
C GLU A 229 -15.12 -9.51 13.90
N GLY A 230 -15.57 -8.93 12.78
CA GLY A 230 -15.44 -9.50 11.44
C GLY A 230 -16.36 -10.68 11.14
N VAL A 231 -16.17 -11.27 9.96
CA VAL A 231 -16.95 -12.40 9.44
C VAL A 231 -16.00 -13.56 9.12
N ARG A 232 -16.43 -14.80 9.44
CA ARG A 232 -15.61 -16.01 9.37
C ARG A 232 -16.31 -17.12 8.60
N GLY A 233 -15.53 -18.09 8.12
CA GLY A 233 -16.02 -19.37 7.60
C GLY A 233 -17.10 -19.19 6.54
N GLN A 234 -18.11 -20.08 6.57
CA GLN A 234 -19.15 -20.13 5.54
C GLN A 234 -19.92 -18.81 5.40
N LYS A 235 -20.13 -18.09 6.50
CA LYS A 235 -20.81 -16.78 6.48
C LYS A 235 -20.07 -15.76 5.60
N ALA A 236 -18.74 -15.80 5.56
CA ALA A 236 -17.95 -14.90 4.71
C ALA A 236 -18.18 -15.19 3.21
N VAL A 237 -18.35 -16.46 2.85
CA VAL A 237 -18.69 -16.89 1.48
C VAL A 237 -20.13 -16.48 1.15
N ASP A 238 -21.08 -16.79 2.04
CA ASP A 238 -22.50 -16.51 1.83
C ASP A 238 -22.77 -15.00 1.65
N TRP A 239 -21.99 -14.16 2.33
CA TRP A 239 -22.05 -12.70 2.23
C TRP A 239 -21.25 -12.13 1.05
N ARG A 240 -20.57 -12.99 0.25
CA ARG A 240 -19.70 -12.64 -0.88
C ARG A 240 -18.42 -11.88 -0.49
N LEU A 241 -18.05 -11.91 0.78
CA LEU A 241 -16.83 -11.28 1.28
C LEU A 241 -15.57 -12.05 0.86
N VAL A 242 -15.67 -13.36 0.72
CA VAL A 242 -14.58 -14.21 0.19
C VAL A 242 -15.16 -15.18 -0.84
N ASP A 243 -14.31 -15.74 -1.70
CA ASP A 243 -14.73 -16.64 -2.77
C ASP A 243 -14.81 -18.09 -2.31
N ALA A 244 -13.92 -18.47 -1.39
CA ALA A 244 -13.86 -19.82 -0.87
C ALA A 244 -13.27 -19.87 0.53
N ILE A 245 -13.51 -21.01 1.19
CA ILE A 245 -12.88 -21.37 2.44
C ILE A 245 -12.27 -22.77 2.33
N ALA A 246 -11.21 -23.04 3.07
CA ALA A 246 -10.63 -24.36 3.17
C ALA A 246 -10.14 -24.65 4.60
N LYS A 247 -10.25 -25.90 5.04
CA LYS A 247 -9.75 -26.32 6.35
C LYS A 247 -8.22 -26.21 6.40
N PRO A 248 -7.61 -25.99 7.58
CA PRO A 248 -6.16 -25.78 7.70
C PRO A 248 -5.31 -26.84 6.99
N ALA A 249 -5.67 -28.12 7.15
CA ALA A 249 -4.94 -29.24 6.53
C ALA A 249 -5.00 -29.27 5.00
N GLN A 250 -5.98 -28.59 4.38
CA GLN A 250 -6.21 -28.57 2.93
C GLN A 250 -5.88 -27.21 2.31
N PHE A 251 -5.69 -26.17 3.13
CA PHE A 251 -5.63 -24.78 2.69
C PHE A 251 -4.55 -24.53 1.63
N ALA A 252 -3.31 -24.98 1.89
CA ALA A 252 -2.20 -24.78 0.97
C ALA A 252 -2.44 -25.45 -0.39
N GLY A 253 -2.88 -26.72 -0.40
CA GLY A 253 -3.19 -27.44 -1.63
C GLY A 253 -4.34 -26.81 -2.41
N PHE A 254 -5.38 -26.34 -1.71
CA PHE A 254 -6.53 -25.68 -2.32
C PHE A 254 -6.17 -24.33 -2.95
N VAL A 255 -5.32 -23.53 -2.29
CA VAL A 255 -4.79 -22.27 -2.87
C VAL A 255 -3.94 -22.56 -4.11
N ALA A 256 -3.07 -23.59 -4.06
CA ALA A 256 -2.24 -23.98 -5.20
C ALA A 256 -3.08 -24.42 -6.41
N GLU A 257 -4.12 -25.22 -6.19
CA GLU A 257 -5.05 -25.64 -7.25
C GLU A 257 -5.74 -24.43 -7.90
N ARG A 258 -6.23 -23.47 -7.09
CA ARG A 258 -6.86 -22.26 -7.60
C ARG A 258 -5.87 -21.35 -8.34
N ALA A 259 -4.63 -21.26 -7.86
CA ALA A 259 -3.55 -20.53 -8.54
C ALA A 259 -3.24 -21.11 -9.91
N ALA A 260 -3.09 -22.43 -10.01
CA ALA A 260 -2.91 -23.10 -11.28
C ALA A 260 -4.08 -22.82 -12.23
N LYS A 261 -5.32 -23.03 -11.76
CA LYS A 261 -6.53 -22.86 -12.56
C LYS A 261 -6.74 -21.44 -13.07
N LEU A 262 -6.48 -20.42 -12.26
CA LEU A 262 -6.59 -19.03 -12.71
C LEU A 262 -5.51 -18.68 -13.74
N GLY A 263 -4.31 -19.25 -13.59
CA GLY A 263 -3.19 -19.06 -14.51
C GLY A 263 -3.37 -19.72 -15.87
N GLU A 264 -4.26 -20.71 -16.02
CA GLU A 264 -4.55 -21.37 -17.31
C GLU A 264 -5.03 -20.40 -18.41
N LYS A 265 -5.64 -19.27 -18.00
CA LYS A 265 -6.14 -18.24 -18.93
C LYS A 265 -5.07 -17.26 -19.39
N SER A 266 -3.86 -17.35 -18.85
CA SER A 266 -2.76 -16.44 -19.18
C SER A 266 -2.16 -16.75 -20.54
N ASP A 267 -1.87 -15.70 -21.30
CA ASP A 267 -1.11 -15.71 -22.54
C ASP A 267 0.39 -15.45 -22.32
N ARG A 268 0.83 -15.28 -21.06
CA ARG A 268 2.23 -15.01 -20.74
C ARG A 268 3.15 -16.18 -21.15
N PRO A 269 4.33 -15.90 -21.74
CA PRO A 269 5.20 -16.93 -22.29
C PRO A 269 5.91 -17.71 -21.19
N ALA A 270 5.77 -19.04 -21.20
CA ALA A 270 6.41 -19.93 -20.21
C ALA A 270 7.94 -19.95 -20.29
N SER A 271 8.52 -19.57 -21.43
CA SER A 271 9.97 -19.55 -21.68
C SER A 271 10.48 -18.16 -22.07
N GLY A 272 9.77 -17.09 -21.70
CA GLY A 272 10.23 -15.73 -21.91
C GLY A 272 11.46 -15.42 -21.06
N LYS A 273 12.28 -14.46 -21.49
CA LYS A 273 13.39 -13.95 -20.68
C LYS A 273 12.93 -12.69 -19.92
N GLY A 274 13.07 -12.69 -18.61
CA GLY A 274 12.76 -11.53 -17.79
C GLY A 274 13.59 -10.30 -18.13
N VAL A 275 12.96 -9.13 -18.09
CA VAL A 275 13.60 -7.82 -18.25
C VAL A 275 13.91 -7.27 -16.87
N GLN A 276 15.19 -7.28 -16.50
CA GLN A 276 15.67 -6.74 -15.23
C GLN A 276 15.39 -5.24 -15.12
N LEU A 277 14.84 -4.80 -13.98
CA LEU A 277 14.58 -3.38 -13.73
C LEU A 277 15.71 -2.78 -12.87
N PRO A 278 16.73 -2.13 -13.46
CA PRO A 278 17.81 -1.54 -12.70
C PRO A 278 17.31 -0.37 -11.86
N LYS A 279 18.12 0.03 -10.87
CA LYS A 279 17.86 1.25 -10.11
C LYS A 279 17.79 2.45 -11.06
N VAL A 280 16.73 3.25 -10.92
CA VAL A 280 16.59 4.48 -11.70
C VAL A 280 17.59 5.52 -11.21
N GLU A 281 18.53 5.89 -12.07
CA GLU A 281 19.51 6.95 -11.80
C GLU A 281 18.83 8.32 -11.73
N ARG A 282 19.15 9.07 -10.67
CA ARG A 282 18.55 10.38 -10.35
C ARG A 282 19.59 11.29 -9.74
N THR A 283 19.71 12.50 -10.25
CA THR A 283 20.46 13.59 -9.61
C THR A 283 19.47 14.59 -9.02
N GLU A 284 19.67 14.97 -7.75
CA GLU A 284 18.88 16.00 -7.09
C GLU A 284 19.73 17.24 -6.84
N THR A 285 19.13 18.40 -7.04
CA THR A 285 19.69 19.69 -6.62
C THR A 285 18.68 20.39 -5.70
N ALA A 286 19.05 21.59 -5.22
CA ALA A 286 18.12 22.41 -4.45
C ALA A 286 16.83 22.73 -5.24
N ASP A 287 16.93 22.90 -6.56
CA ASP A 287 15.83 23.41 -7.40
C ASP A 287 15.51 22.49 -8.59
N GLY A 288 15.88 21.21 -8.50
CA GLY A 288 15.54 20.28 -9.57
C GLY A 288 15.83 18.82 -9.29
N ILE A 289 15.28 17.99 -10.17
CA ILE A 289 15.46 16.55 -10.21
C ILE A 289 15.72 16.18 -11.67
N ALA A 290 16.83 15.50 -11.94
CA ALA A 290 17.21 15.09 -13.28
C ALA A 290 17.31 13.57 -13.39
N TYR A 291 16.75 13.06 -14.47
CA TYR A 291 16.82 11.69 -14.94
C TYR A 291 17.37 11.69 -16.37
N GLN A 292 17.60 10.50 -16.93
CA GLN A 292 17.99 10.34 -18.33
C GLN A 292 16.98 11.02 -19.26
N HIS A 293 15.71 10.63 -19.19
CA HIS A 293 14.65 11.09 -20.11
C HIS A 293 13.74 12.18 -19.56
N VAL A 294 13.82 12.53 -18.28
CA VAL A 294 12.95 13.53 -17.65
C VAL A 294 13.77 14.49 -16.81
N ASN A 295 13.51 15.79 -16.93
CA ASN A 295 14.02 16.82 -16.04
C ASN A 295 12.86 17.55 -15.35
N VAL A 296 13.02 17.84 -14.07
CA VAL A 296 12.10 18.65 -13.27
C VAL A 296 12.85 19.87 -12.77
N ALA A 297 12.43 21.06 -13.19
CA ALA A 297 12.96 22.33 -12.68
C ALA A 297 11.92 22.99 -11.75
N ILE A 298 12.34 23.40 -10.56
CA ILE A 298 11.45 23.91 -9.51
C ILE A 298 11.73 25.40 -9.30
N ASP A 299 10.78 26.25 -9.71
CA ASP A 299 10.76 27.66 -9.34
C ASP A 299 9.97 27.83 -8.04
N ARG A 300 10.70 28.00 -6.93
CA ARG A 300 10.12 28.10 -5.58
C ARG A 300 9.37 29.41 -5.36
N ALA A 301 9.81 30.49 -5.98
CA ALA A 301 9.16 31.80 -5.86
C ALA A 301 7.79 31.79 -6.54
N ARG A 302 7.70 31.16 -7.72
CA ARG A 302 6.46 31.02 -8.48
C ARG A 302 5.61 29.82 -8.05
N ARG A 303 6.18 28.89 -7.28
CA ARG A 303 5.58 27.60 -6.90
C ARG A 303 5.22 26.76 -8.13
N VAL A 304 6.14 26.70 -9.09
CA VAL A 304 5.97 25.96 -10.35
C VAL A 304 7.05 24.90 -10.47
N ALA A 305 6.65 23.66 -10.81
CA ALA A 305 7.57 22.62 -11.26
C ALA A 305 7.36 22.41 -12.76
N THR A 306 8.40 22.63 -13.58
CA THR A 306 8.37 22.39 -15.02
C THR A 306 8.95 21.02 -15.31
N LEU A 307 8.13 20.10 -15.82
CA LEU A 307 8.55 18.78 -16.26
C LEU A 307 8.89 18.83 -17.75
N THR A 308 10.12 18.48 -18.11
CA THR A 308 10.59 18.40 -19.50
C THR A 308 10.91 16.95 -19.83
N VAL A 309 10.18 16.36 -20.77
CA VAL A 309 10.41 15.00 -21.29
C VAL A 309 11.31 15.08 -22.53
N LYS A 310 12.36 14.28 -22.58
CA LYS A 310 13.35 14.24 -23.66
C LYS A 310 13.06 13.02 -24.55
N ALA A 311 12.77 13.28 -25.83
CA ALA A 311 12.64 12.24 -26.84
C ALA A 311 13.96 11.43 -27.00
N PRO A 312 13.92 10.22 -27.59
CA PRO A 312 15.14 9.49 -27.89
C PRO A 312 16.02 10.31 -28.85
N THR A 313 17.33 10.33 -28.62
CA THR A 313 18.28 11.08 -29.44
C THR A 313 18.75 10.31 -30.68
N GLY A 314 18.39 9.04 -30.81
CA GLY A 314 18.77 8.16 -31.92
C GLY A 314 17.65 7.18 -32.29
N ALA A 315 17.85 6.47 -33.41
CA ALA A 315 16.90 5.47 -33.91
C ALA A 315 16.63 4.40 -32.84
N GLN A 316 15.35 4.06 -32.66
CA GLN A 316 14.92 3.00 -31.77
C GLN A 316 14.77 1.68 -32.55
N PRO A 317 14.91 0.52 -31.90
CA PRO A 317 14.68 -0.77 -32.55
C PRO A 317 13.27 -0.82 -33.15
N GLY A 318 13.17 -1.29 -34.40
CA GLY A 318 11.90 -1.42 -35.13
C GLY A 318 11.26 -2.81 -35.05
N ASP A 319 11.94 -3.77 -34.42
CA ASP A 319 11.49 -5.15 -34.25
C ASP A 319 11.48 -5.58 -32.77
N VAL A 320 10.77 -6.68 -32.49
CA VAL A 320 10.59 -7.19 -31.11
C VAL A 320 11.92 -7.62 -30.49
N ALA A 321 12.77 -8.32 -31.27
CA ALA A 321 14.04 -8.83 -30.77
C ALA A 321 14.99 -7.69 -30.32
N GLY A 322 15.05 -6.58 -31.08
CA GLY A 322 15.83 -5.41 -30.70
C GLY A 322 15.25 -4.68 -29.49
N ILE A 323 13.92 -4.61 -29.36
CA ILE A 323 13.25 -4.05 -28.17
C ILE A 323 13.61 -4.88 -26.93
N GLU A 324 13.43 -6.20 -26.98
CA GLU A 324 13.76 -7.11 -25.87
C GLU A 324 15.24 -7.07 -25.49
N ALA A 325 16.14 -6.96 -26.48
CA ALA A 325 17.57 -6.83 -26.24
C ALA A 325 17.95 -5.54 -25.50
N THR A 326 17.17 -4.48 -25.68
CA THR A 326 17.38 -3.19 -25.01
C THR A 326 16.87 -3.22 -23.56
N GLY A 327 15.81 -4.00 -23.30
CA GLY A 327 15.27 -4.22 -21.96
C GLY A 327 14.84 -2.91 -21.27
N ALA A 328 15.25 -2.70 -20.01
CA ALA A 328 14.87 -1.52 -19.25
C ALA A 328 15.52 -0.20 -19.74
N ALA A 329 16.45 -0.26 -20.70
CA ALA A 329 17.01 0.92 -21.36
C ALA A 329 16.21 1.34 -22.60
N TRP A 330 15.16 0.60 -22.97
CA TRP A 330 14.26 0.99 -24.05
C TRP A 330 13.49 2.25 -23.62
N TRP A 331 13.48 3.26 -24.49
CA TRP A 331 13.01 4.62 -24.18
C TRP A 331 11.54 4.70 -23.81
#